data_AF-A0A5C5U236-F1
#
_entry.id   AF-A0A5C5U236-F1
#
_cell.length_a   1.000
_cell.length_b   1.000
_cell.length_c   1.000
_cell.angle_alpha   90.00
_cell.angle_beta   90.00
_cell.angle_gamma   90.00
#
_symmetry.space_group_name_H-M   'P 1'
#
loop_
_entity.id
_entity.type
_entity.pdbx_description
1 polymer ?
#
loop_
_entity_poly.entity_id
_entity_poly.type
_entity_poly.pdbx_seq_one_letter_code
_entity_poly.pdbx_strand_id
1 'polypeptide(L)'
;MTRHFIFKNYWWLGLLLGSTSAGAAYHFGGDDRVGLVGAAIAGTLGFYYFVQQQKLSETELFHNLFTAFNARYDQMNDQLAEIADRASDLTAADRNLIVDYFNLCAEEYLFYKEGYIHRDVWRFWCRGMLWYLRRHPFRDIWHDEVKSESFYGLSFSVIEQGAA
;
A
#
# COMPACT_ATOMS: atom_id res chain seq x y z
N MET A 1 1.33 3.91 -12.78
CA MET A 1 1.51 2.98 -13.93
C MET A 1 2.97 2.68 -14.26
N THR A 2 3.93 3.59 -14.07
CA THR A 2 5.36 3.42 -14.44
C THR A 2 6.14 2.38 -13.61
N ARG A 3 5.97 2.32 -12.28
CA ARG A 3 6.76 1.41 -11.41
C ARG A 3 6.43 -0.07 -11.61
N HIS A 4 5.14 -0.42 -11.63
CA HIS A 4 4.69 -1.79 -11.84
C HIS A 4 5.14 -2.34 -13.21
N PHE A 5 5.16 -1.48 -14.24
CA PHE A 5 5.67 -1.84 -15.56
C PHE A 5 7.15 -2.23 -15.47
N ILE A 6 8.00 -1.42 -14.81
CA ILE A 6 9.43 -1.72 -14.64
C ILE A 6 9.60 -3.05 -13.89
N PHE A 7 8.93 -3.26 -12.75
CA PHE A 7 9.08 -4.52 -12.00
C PHE A 7 8.59 -5.77 -12.72
N LYS A 8 7.64 -5.64 -13.65
CA LYS A 8 7.17 -6.75 -14.47
C LYS A 8 8.10 -7.05 -15.64
N ASN A 9 8.77 -6.03 -16.16
CA ASN A 9 9.48 -6.05 -17.44
C ASN A 9 11.00 -5.87 -17.32
N TYR A 10 11.53 -5.74 -16.11
CA TYR A 10 12.95 -5.41 -15.87
C TYR A 10 13.92 -6.38 -16.54
N TRP A 11 13.54 -7.65 -16.70
CA TRP A 11 14.37 -8.68 -17.33
C TRP A 11 14.69 -8.34 -18.80
N TRP A 12 13.69 -8.01 -19.62
CA TRP A 12 13.95 -7.68 -21.03
C TRP A 12 14.45 -6.24 -21.19
N LEU A 13 14.05 -5.33 -20.30
CA LEU A 13 14.58 -3.97 -20.26
C LEU A 13 16.09 -3.97 -19.99
N GLY A 14 16.54 -4.73 -19.00
CA GLY A 14 17.96 -4.87 -18.69
C GLY A 14 18.72 -5.57 -19.81
N LEU A 15 18.16 -6.60 -20.44
CA LEU A 15 18.79 -7.23 -21.61
C LEU A 15 18.92 -6.26 -22.78
N LEU A 16 17.86 -5.51 -23.11
CA LEU A 16 17.88 -4.56 -24.23
C LEU A 16 18.91 -3.45 -23.97
N LEU A 17 18.92 -2.88 -22.76
CA LEU A 17 19.89 -1.84 -22.39
C LEU A 17 21.33 -2.37 -22.35
N GLY A 18 21.52 -3.56 -21.78
CA GLY A 18 22.80 -4.23 -21.68
C GLY A 18 23.38 -4.62 -23.04
N SER A 19 22.57 -5.24 -23.91
CA SER A 19 22.97 -5.60 -25.27
C SER A 19 23.27 -4.37 -26.13
N THR A 20 22.48 -3.31 -26.02
CA THR A 20 22.75 -2.05 -26.74
C THR A 20 24.06 -1.42 -26.28
N SER A 21 24.28 -1.37 -24.96
CA SER A 21 25.50 -0.81 -24.36
C SER A 21 26.74 -1.63 -24.73
N ALA A 22 26.64 -2.96 -24.69
CA ALA A 22 27.73 -3.86 -25.07
C ALA A 22 28.03 -3.79 -26.58
N GLY A 23 27.00 -3.68 -27.43
CA GLY A 23 27.17 -3.50 -28.87
C GLY A 23 27.85 -2.18 -29.22
N ALA A 24 27.46 -1.09 -28.56
CA ALA A 24 28.12 0.20 -28.70
C ALA A 24 29.58 0.15 -28.20
N ALA A 25 29.83 -0.46 -27.04
CA ALA A 25 31.17 -0.67 -26.50
C ALA A 25 32.06 -1.48 -27.46
N TYR A 26 31.52 -2.51 -28.11
CA TYR A 26 32.25 -3.31 -29.08
C TYR A 26 32.58 -2.53 -30.36
N HIS A 27 31.64 -1.74 -30.88
CA HIS A 27 31.80 -1.02 -32.14
C HIS A 27 32.62 0.26 -32.02
N PHE A 28 32.53 0.96 -30.88
CA PHE A 28 33.16 2.28 -30.67
C PHE A 28 34.31 2.26 -29.65
N GLY A 29 34.54 1.14 -28.95
CA GLY A 29 35.46 1.07 -27.81
C GLY A 29 36.96 1.00 -28.13
N GLY A 30 37.35 0.95 -29.41
CA GLY A 30 38.76 0.96 -29.82
C GLY A 30 39.60 -0.14 -29.15
N ASP A 31 40.66 0.27 -28.45
CA ASP A 31 41.59 -0.63 -27.75
C ASP A 31 41.06 -1.12 -26.38
N ASP A 32 40.12 -0.39 -25.76
CA ASP A 32 39.52 -0.75 -24.46
C ASP A 32 38.15 -1.45 -24.58
N ARG A 33 37.89 -2.05 -25.74
CA ARG A 33 36.61 -2.75 -26.02
C ARG A 33 36.26 -3.79 -24.95
N VAL A 34 37.25 -4.48 -24.39
CA VAL A 34 37.06 -5.52 -23.37
C VAL A 34 36.64 -4.90 -22.04
N GLY A 35 37.29 -3.81 -21.62
CA GLY A 35 36.93 -3.07 -20.41
C GLY A 35 35.52 -2.49 -20.51
N LEU A 36 35.19 -1.89 -21.64
CA LEU A 36 33.87 -1.29 -21.89
C LEU A 36 32.74 -2.33 -21.95
N VAL A 37 32.97 -3.49 -22.57
CA VAL A 37 32.00 -4.61 -22.55
C VAL A 37 31.85 -5.16 -21.13
N GLY A 38 32.95 -5.30 -20.39
CA GLY A 38 32.93 -5.70 -18.98
C GLY A 38 32.10 -4.74 -18.13
N ALA A 39 32.26 -3.42 -18.33
CA ALA A 39 31.47 -2.39 -17.67
C ALA A 39 29.97 -2.46 -18.04
N ALA A 40 29.64 -2.73 -19.30
CA ALA A 40 28.26 -2.90 -19.75
C ALA A 40 27.58 -4.11 -19.07
N ILE A 41 28.30 -5.23 -18.93
CA ILE A 41 27.82 -6.42 -18.22
C ILE A 41 27.62 -6.08 -16.73
N ALA A 42 28.63 -5.48 -16.09
CA ALA A 42 28.57 -5.11 -14.69
C ALA A 42 27.41 -4.13 -14.40
N GLY A 43 27.21 -3.14 -15.27
CA GLY A 43 26.08 -2.20 -15.17
C GLY A 43 24.72 -2.89 -15.32
N THR A 44 24.61 -3.86 -16.23
CA THR A 44 23.39 -4.66 -16.41
C THR A 44 23.07 -5.49 -15.17
N LEU A 45 24.07 -6.15 -14.59
CA LEU A 45 23.92 -6.89 -13.34
C LEU A 45 23.56 -5.96 -12.16
N GLY A 46 24.21 -4.80 -12.07
CA GLY A 46 23.90 -3.78 -11.08
C GLY A 46 22.47 -3.27 -11.18
N PHE A 47 21.97 -3.05 -12.41
CA PHE A 47 20.57 -2.70 -12.66
C PHE A 47 19.60 -3.78 -12.15
N TYR A 48 19.87 -5.06 -12.45
CA TYR A 48 19.03 -6.16 -11.95
C TYR A 48 19.02 -6.22 -10.43
N TYR A 49 20.19 -6.13 -9.81
CA TYR A 49 20.31 -6.13 -8.36
C TYR A 49 19.51 -4.97 -7.74
N PHE A 50 19.66 -3.75 -8.28
CA PHE A 50 18.94 -2.57 -7.81
C PHE A 50 17.42 -2.74 -7.91
N VAL A 51 16.90 -3.20 -9.06
CA VAL A 51 15.45 -3.39 -9.25
C VAL A 51 14.91 -4.48 -8.33
N GLN A 52 15.64 -5.58 -8.15
CA GLN A 52 15.25 -6.65 -7.23
C GLN A 52 15.24 -6.16 -5.78
N GLN A 53 16.27 -5.41 -5.36
CA GLN A 53 16.37 -4.88 -4.00
C GLN A 53 15.25 -3.88 -3.72
N GLN A 54 14.94 -2.99 -4.67
CA GLN A 54 13.82 -2.06 -4.56
C GLN A 54 12.49 -2.81 -4.42
N LYS A 55 12.27 -3.85 -5.24
CA LYS A 55 11.06 -4.68 -5.16
C LYS A 55 10.93 -5.41 -3.82
N LEU A 56 12.05 -5.92 -3.28
CA LEU A 56 12.08 -6.57 -1.97
C LEU A 56 11.69 -5.58 -0.86
N SER A 57 12.32 -4.40 -0.83
CA SER A 57 12.04 -3.37 0.16
C SER A 57 10.57 -2.91 0.13
N GLU A 58 9.99 -2.74 -1.05
CA GLU A 58 8.55 -2.40 -1.17
C GLU A 58 7.64 -3.53 -0.68
N THR A 59 8.02 -4.79 -0.94
CA THR A 59 7.26 -5.96 -0.47
C THR A 59 7.32 -6.08 1.05
N GLU A 60 8.50 -5.86 1.65
CA GLU A 60 8.69 -5.87 3.10
C GLU A 60 7.90 -4.75 3.77
N LEU A 61 7.95 -3.53 3.22
CA LEU A 61 7.16 -2.40 3.75
C LEU A 61 5.67 -2.70 3.70
N PHE A 62 5.16 -3.21 2.58
CA PHE A 62 3.76 -3.64 2.47
C PHE A 62 3.42 -4.70 3.51
N HIS A 63 4.24 -5.75 3.63
CA HIS A 63 4.03 -6.82 4.61
C HIS A 63 3.97 -6.29 6.05
N ASN A 64 4.88 -5.37 6.40
CA ASN A 64 4.92 -4.78 7.73
C ASN A 64 3.68 -3.93 8.02
N LEU A 65 3.28 -3.07 7.08
CA LEU A 65 2.06 -2.26 7.20
C LEU A 65 0.82 -3.15 7.33
N PHE A 66 0.69 -4.13 6.42
CA PHE A 66 -0.43 -5.07 6.42
C PHE A 66 -0.52 -5.84 7.75
N THR A 67 0.61 -6.34 8.25
CA THR A 67 0.65 -7.09 9.51
C THR A 67 0.32 -6.19 10.70
N ALA A 68 0.86 -4.97 10.74
CA ALA A 68 0.63 -4.02 11.83
C ALA A 68 -0.84 -3.57 11.90
N PHE A 69 -1.47 -3.28 10.76
CA PHE A 69 -2.88 -2.90 10.72
C PHE A 69 -3.80 -4.04 11.11
N ASN A 70 -3.58 -5.25 10.58
CA ASN A 70 -4.38 -6.41 10.98
C ASN A 70 -4.22 -6.73 12.46
N ALA A 71 -2.99 -6.67 13.02
CA ALA A 71 -2.77 -6.92 14.43
C ALA A 71 -3.51 -5.91 15.34
N ARG A 72 -3.63 -4.64 14.91
CA ARG A 72 -4.43 -3.65 15.63
C ARG A 72 -5.92 -3.91 15.48
N TYR A 73 -6.38 -4.24 14.27
CA TYR A 73 -7.77 -4.59 14.04
C TYR A 73 -8.19 -5.83 14.85
N ASP A 74 -7.33 -6.85 14.93
CA ASP A 74 -7.58 -8.08 15.69
C ASP A 74 -7.74 -7.83 17.19
N GLN A 75 -7.15 -6.75 17.72
CA GLN A 75 -7.33 -6.38 19.13
C GLN A 75 -8.71 -5.75 19.41
N MET A 76 -9.39 -5.24 18.39
CA MET A 76 -10.65 -4.50 18.52
C MET A 76 -11.86 -5.21 17.88
N ASN A 77 -11.65 -6.12 16.93
CA ASN A 77 -12.69 -6.65 16.05
C ASN A 77 -13.86 -7.30 16.81
N ASP A 78 -13.60 -8.11 17.82
CA ASP A 78 -14.61 -8.83 18.60
C ASP A 78 -15.48 -7.85 19.38
N GLN A 79 -14.86 -6.83 19.99
CA GLN A 79 -15.55 -5.80 20.74
C GLN A 79 -16.37 -4.88 19.81
N LEU A 80 -15.82 -4.53 18.64
CA LEU A 80 -16.56 -3.78 17.62
C LEU A 80 -17.78 -4.56 17.12
N ALA A 81 -17.64 -5.88 16.92
CA ALA A 81 -18.75 -6.74 16.54
C ALA A 81 -19.83 -6.80 17.63
N GLU A 82 -19.43 -6.93 18.90
CA GLU A 82 -20.37 -6.90 20.03
C GLU A 82 -21.14 -5.57 20.11
N ILE A 83 -20.46 -4.43 19.90
CA ILE A 83 -21.11 -3.12 19.85
C ILE A 83 -22.08 -3.02 18.68
N ALA A 84 -21.72 -3.57 17.51
CA ALA A 84 -22.57 -3.59 16.33
C ALA A 84 -23.84 -4.42 16.54
N ASP A 85 -23.75 -5.54 17.27
CA ASP A 85 -24.88 -6.42 17.54
C ASP A 85 -25.80 -5.88 18.64
N ARG A 86 -25.23 -5.28 19.70
CA ARG A 86 -26.02 -4.69 20.78
C ARG A 86 -26.80 -3.46 20.32
N ALA A 87 -26.18 -2.60 19.51
CA ALA A 87 -26.76 -1.40 18.92
C ALA A 87 -27.43 -0.39 19.90
N SER A 88 -27.29 -0.54 21.23
CA SER A 88 -27.81 0.36 22.27
C SER A 88 -26.88 0.46 23.49
N ASP A 89 -27.13 1.43 24.36
CA ASP A 89 -26.44 1.62 25.65
C ASP A 89 -24.92 1.83 25.54
N LEU A 90 -24.46 2.68 24.60
CA LEU A 90 -23.04 2.97 24.46
C LEU A 90 -22.45 3.55 25.75
N THR A 91 -21.39 2.92 26.19
CA THR A 91 -20.49 3.47 27.19
C THR A 91 -19.52 4.46 26.51
N ALA A 92 -18.87 5.30 27.32
CA ALA A 92 -17.79 6.15 26.81
C ALA A 92 -16.63 5.31 26.22
N ALA A 93 -16.38 4.12 26.77
CA ALA A 93 -15.38 3.19 26.28
C ALA A 93 -15.73 2.65 24.87
N ASP A 94 -17.00 2.30 24.64
CA ASP A 94 -17.48 1.86 23.32
C ASP A 94 -17.29 2.96 22.26
N ARG A 95 -17.62 4.21 22.61
CA ARG A 95 -17.41 5.34 21.71
C ARG A 95 -15.92 5.51 21.38
N ASN A 96 -15.04 5.47 22.39
CA ASN A 96 -13.61 5.61 22.17
C ASN A 96 -13.05 4.48 21.29
N LEU A 97 -13.49 3.23 21.50
CA LEU A 97 -13.08 2.11 20.67
C LEU A 97 -13.50 2.28 19.20
N ILE A 98 -14.70 2.80 18.95
CA ILE A 98 -15.16 3.13 17.58
C ILE A 98 -14.30 4.24 16.96
N VAL A 99 -13.94 5.26 17.74
CA VAL A 99 -13.04 6.33 17.28
C VAL A 99 -11.65 5.77 16.96
N ASP A 100 -11.12 4.88 17.79
CA ASP A 100 -9.85 4.21 17.55
C ASP A 100 -9.87 3.36 16.27
N TYR A 101 -10.99 2.69 15.99
CA TYR A 101 -11.21 2.00 14.72
C TYR A 101 -11.20 2.97 13.52
N PHE A 102 -11.85 4.13 13.64
CA PHE A 102 -11.84 5.13 12.56
C PHE A 102 -10.46 5.76 12.36
N ASN A 103 -9.70 5.98 13.42
CA ASN A 103 -8.29 6.38 13.34
C ASN A 103 -7.47 5.34 12.59
N LEU A 104 -7.63 4.06 12.90
CA LEU A 104 -6.98 2.96 12.16
C LEU A 104 -7.34 3.01 10.66
N CYS A 105 -8.62 3.16 10.33
CA CYS A 105 -9.08 3.26 8.93
C CYS A 105 -8.47 4.47 8.20
N ALA A 106 -8.31 5.59 8.90
CA ALA A 106 -7.70 6.80 8.36
C ALA A 106 -6.19 6.63 8.11
N GLU A 107 -5.49 5.95 9.01
CA GLU A 107 -4.09 5.58 8.82
C GLU A 107 -3.92 4.64 7.62
N GLU A 108 -4.75 3.60 7.50
CA GLU A 108 -4.77 2.70 6.34
C GLU A 108 -4.97 3.47 5.02
N TYR A 109 -5.88 4.46 5.03
CA TYR A 109 -6.12 5.33 3.88
C TYR A 109 -4.90 6.16 3.51
N LEU A 110 -4.18 6.70 4.49
CA LEU A 110 -2.94 7.45 4.25
C LEU A 110 -1.93 6.59 3.47
N PHE A 111 -1.66 5.36 3.93
CA PHE A 111 -0.71 4.49 3.23
C PHE A 111 -1.22 3.95 1.90
N TYR A 112 -2.54 3.84 1.72
CA TYR A 112 -3.14 3.59 0.41
C TYR A 112 -2.91 4.75 -0.55
N LYS A 113 -3.13 6.00 -0.10
CA LYS A 113 -2.92 7.21 -0.89
C LYS A 113 -1.46 7.36 -1.34
N GLU A 114 -0.51 6.99 -0.48
CA GLU A 114 0.92 6.95 -0.81
C GLU A 114 1.31 5.77 -1.73
N GLY A 115 0.38 4.85 -2.02
CA GLY A 115 0.57 3.75 -2.96
C GLY A 115 1.26 2.52 -2.39
N TYR A 116 1.36 2.41 -1.06
CA TYR A 116 1.95 1.24 -0.39
C TYR A 116 0.96 0.09 -0.23
N ILE A 117 -0.34 0.38 -0.14
CA ILE A 117 -1.38 -0.64 -0.03
C ILE A 117 -1.91 -1.01 -1.42
N HIS A 118 -1.95 -2.31 -1.71
CA HIS A 118 -2.49 -2.81 -2.97
C HIS A 118 -3.98 -2.47 -3.11
N ARG A 119 -4.42 -2.11 -4.33
CA ARG A 119 -5.82 -1.74 -4.61
C ARG A 119 -6.82 -2.79 -4.15
N ASP A 120 -6.52 -4.07 -4.38
CA ASP A 120 -7.43 -5.14 -3.95
C ASP A 120 -7.56 -5.23 -2.42
N VAL A 121 -6.48 -5.02 -1.68
CA VAL A 121 -6.48 -5.00 -0.22
C VAL A 121 -7.32 -3.83 0.28
N TRP A 122 -7.06 -2.63 -0.24
CA TRP A 122 -7.84 -1.44 0.08
C TRP A 122 -9.34 -1.64 -0.18
N ARG A 123 -9.69 -2.29 -1.30
CA ARG A 123 -11.09 -2.62 -1.61
C ARG A 123 -11.74 -3.52 -0.57
N PHE A 124 -11.04 -4.55 -0.08
CA PHE A 124 -11.57 -5.41 0.97
C PHE A 124 -11.72 -4.67 2.30
N TRP A 125 -10.76 -3.83 2.66
CA TRP A 125 -10.84 -3.00 3.87
C TRP A 125 -12.02 -2.02 3.81
N CYS A 126 -12.20 -1.32 2.68
CA CYS A 126 -13.36 -0.45 2.46
C CYS A 126 -14.70 -1.19 2.63
N ARG A 127 -14.80 -2.44 2.15
CA ARG A 127 -16.01 -3.26 2.35
C ARG A 127 -16.27 -3.58 3.82
N GLY A 128 -15.21 -3.84 4.58
CA GLY A 128 -15.28 -3.99 6.05
C GLY A 128 -15.76 -2.70 6.72
N MET A 129 -15.17 -1.55 6.36
CA MET A 129 -15.59 -0.24 6.87
C MET A 129 -17.07 0.04 6.58
N LEU A 130 -17.53 -0.22 5.35
CA LEU A 130 -18.95 -0.05 4.98
C LEU A 130 -19.90 -0.92 5.78
N TRP A 131 -19.45 -2.11 6.22
CA TRP A 131 -20.28 -2.96 7.06
C TRP A 131 -20.57 -2.26 8.39
N TYR A 132 -19.58 -1.66 9.03
CA TYR A 132 -19.78 -0.89 10.26
C TYR A 132 -20.53 0.42 10.01
N LEU A 133 -20.10 1.23 9.02
CA LEU A 133 -20.64 2.57 8.76
C LEU A 133 -22.12 2.60 8.33
N ARG A 134 -22.69 1.46 7.96
CA ARG A 134 -24.13 1.32 7.65
C ARG A 134 -24.99 1.05 8.87
N ARG A 135 -24.39 0.82 10.05
CA ARG A 135 -25.07 0.41 11.28
C ARG A 135 -24.98 1.51 12.35
N HIS A 136 -26.01 1.58 13.19
CA HIS A 136 -25.91 2.26 14.48
C HIS A 136 -25.03 1.41 15.41
N PRO A 137 -24.16 2.00 16.25
CA PRO A 137 -23.91 3.43 16.45
C PRO A 137 -22.81 4.03 15.56
N PHE A 138 -22.11 3.20 14.79
CA PHE A 138 -20.94 3.58 14.00
C PHE A 138 -21.20 4.73 13.04
N ARG A 139 -22.33 4.70 12.34
CA ARG A 139 -22.73 5.76 11.39
C ARG A 139 -22.83 7.12 12.08
N ASP A 140 -23.40 7.15 13.27
CA ASP A 140 -23.69 8.41 13.98
C ASP A 140 -22.40 8.99 14.55
N ILE A 141 -21.56 8.15 15.16
CA ILE A 141 -20.23 8.55 15.63
C ILE A 141 -19.37 9.02 14.46
N TRP A 142 -19.40 8.35 13.31
CA TRP A 142 -18.67 8.78 12.12
C TRP A 142 -19.06 10.19 11.68
N HIS A 143 -20.36 10.51 11.64
CA HIS A 143 -20.82 11.85 11.27
C HIS A 143 -20.39 12.94 12.25
N ASP A 144 -20.22 12.60 13.52
CA ASP A 144 -19.72 13.53 14.53
C ASP A 144 -18.20 13.76 14.38
N GLU A 145 -17.44 12.69 14.17
CA GLU A 145 -15.98 12.73 14.12
C GLU A 145 -15.42 13.28 12.79
N VAL A 146 -16.05 12.96 11.64
CA VAL A 146 -15.56 13.37 10.30
C VAL A 146 -15.59 14.88 10.06
N LYS A 147 -16.26 15.64 10.96
CA LYS A 147 -16.25 17.10 10.96
C LYS A 147 -14.90 17.67 11.40
N SER A 148 -14.10 16.88 12.10
CA SER A 148 -12.70 17.20 12.38
C SER A 148 -11.87 16.80 11.15
N GLU A 149 -10.97 17.67 10.67
CA GLU A 149 -10.08 17.38 9.53
C GLU A 149 -9.06 16.24 9.79
N SER A 150 -9.29 15.40 10.80
CA SER A 150 -8.32 14.49 11.43
C SER A 150 -8.09 13.19 10.67
N PHE A 151 -8.88 12.87 9.63
CA PHE A 151 -8.82 11.56 8.96
C PHE A 151 -8.06 11.54 7.64
N TYR A 152 -7.09 12.43 7.44
CA TYR A 152 -6.24 12.48 6.24
C TYR A 152 -7.02 12.59 4.90
N GLY A 153 -8.26 13.09 4.96
CA GLY A 153 -9.18 13.17 3.81
C GLY A 153 -10.01 11.91 3.56
N LEU A 154 -9.96 10.90 4.44
CA LEU A 154 -10.87 9.76 4.41
C LEU A 154 -12.30 10.26 4.63
N SER A 155 -13.18 9.95 3.68
CA SER A 155 -14.59 10.33 3.71
C SER A 155 -15.44 9.12 3.34
N PHE A 156 -16.73 9.18 3.67
CA PHE A 156 -17.67 8.13 3.31
C PHE A 156 -17.66 7.84 1.80
N SER A 157 -17.59 8.88 0.96
CA SER A 157 -17.51 8.73 -0.50
C SER A 157 -16.22 8.04 -0.96
N VAL A 158 -15.09 8.29 -0.28
CA VAL A 158 -13.82 7.62 -0.59
C VAL A 158 -13.92 6.13 -0.27
N ILE A 159 -14.54 5.79 0.86
CA ILE A 159 -14.76 4.39 1.29
C ILE A 159 -15.70 3.69 0.29
N GLU A 160 -16.80 4.32 -0.11
CA GLU A 160 -17.73 3.76 -1.11
C GLU A 160 -17.06 3.52 -2.46
N GLN A 161 -16.28 4.49 -2.95
CA GLN A 161 -15.52 4.34 -4.20
C GLN A 161 -14.45 3.26 -4.09
N GLY A 162 -13.79 3.15 -2.93
CA GLY A 162 -12.79 2.11 -2.67
C GLY A 162 -13.38 0.70 -2.67
N ALA A 163 -14.65 0.54 -2.25
CA ALA A 163 -15.31 -0.76 -2.18
C ALA A 163 -15.81 -1.31 -3.54
N ALA A 164 -15.91 -0.44 -4.56
CA ALA A 164 -16.33 -0.78 -5.93
C ALA A 164 -15.23 -1.53 -6.69
#